data_AF-A0A2U2DH15-F1
#
_entry.id   AF-A0A2U2DH15-F1
#
_cell.length_a   1.000
_cell.length_b   1.000
_cell.length_c   1.000
_cell.angle_alpha   90.00
_cell.angle_beta   90.00
_cell.angle_gamma   90.00
#
_symmetry.space_group_name_H-M   'P 1'
#
loop_
_entity.id
_entity.type
_entity.pdbx_description
1 polymer ?
#
loop_
_entity_poly.entity_id
_entity_poly.type
_entity_poly.pdbx_seq_one_letter_code
_entity_poly.pdbx_strand_id
1 'polypeptide(L)'
;TIQLAGCWAHLRRKFYDLHITGVSQAATDTVVAMSALWKVEDGVKLYNKILDDIKDFQELALEHNKGKIEEAQKTLNEIVSTIFIGHVVEYIQSAEASDSALKLFPDGGKLTMGHKGGHMSDLESQGSGARRTMLWATLKLLKDSATDQKKANVLLIDEPELCLHPNAIRDACKVLYDLASKEGWQVMVTTHSPVFIDLSRDNTSVVRVERQAKGEIVGTTLYRPETAQLSPDDKANLKLLNLYDPYVGEFFFGGRVILVEGDTEYSAFRLIMDEDKSFSDIHVIRARGKATIASLAKILNQFGASYSILHDTDRPTTKRTNKKTGKETEIVNPAWTTNGNILAAVEKQLVAKTVRLVASRIHFEAAFFDTELTGEKPYAAVRSLQGDLDRKKTVTELFKALVDHNSKLPDGCIEWSTLAELEKLVETVG
;
A
#
# COMPACT_ATOMS: atom_id res chain seq x y z
N THR A 1 -21.15 -11.59 -77.53
CA THR A 1 -20.49 -10.37 -78.05
C THR A 1 -21.32 -9.18 -77.62
N ILE A 2 -20.91 -8.46 -76.57
CA ILE A 2 -21.68 -7.32 -76.04
C ILE A 2 -21.32 -6.10 -76.89
N GLN A 3 -22.28 -5.60 -77.67
CA GLN A 3 -22.15 -4.37 -78.44
C GLN A 3 -22.34 -3.19 -77.48
N LEU A 4 -21.30 -2.37 -77.31
CA LEU A 4 -21.35 -1.12 -76.57
C LEU A 4 -22.29 -0.14 -77.27
N ALA A 5 -23.53 -0.04 -76.79
CA ALA A 5 -24.52 0.95 -77.24
C ALA A 5 -24.20 2.32 -76.63
N GLY A 6 -23.12 2.96 -77.11
CA GLY A 6 -22.82 4.37 -76.86
C GLY A 6 -22.28 4.72 -75.47
N CYS A 7 -21.14 5.41 -75.42
CA CYS A 7 -20.63 6.04 -74.21
C CYS A 7 -21.41 7.35 -73.94
N TRP A 8 -22.10 7.43 -72.80
CA TRP A 8 -22.90 8.60 -72.38
C TRP A 8 -22.10 9.92 -72.34
N ALA A 9 -20.78 9.86 -72.21
CA ALA A 9 -19.89 11.02 -72.28
C ALA A 9 -19.89 11.68 -73.68
N HIS A 10 -20.01 10.90 -74.76
CA HIS A 10 -20.09 11.44 -76.13
C HIS A 10 -21.46 12.06 -76.44
N LEU A 11 -22.54 11.49 -75.87
CA LEU A 11 -23.89 12.06 -75.95
C LEU A 11 -23.98 13.40 -75.20
N ARG A 12 -23.40 13.49 -74.00
CA ARG A 12 -23.33 14.74 -73.21
C ARG A 12 -22.67 15.88 -73.98
N ARG A 13 -21.52 15.63 -74.61
CA ARG A 13 -20.78 16.64 -75.38
C ARG A 13 -21.58 17.16 -76.57
N LYS A 14 -22.23 16.24 -77.31
CA LYS A 14 -23.05 16.57 -78.48
C LYS A 14 -24.32 17.37 -78.13
N PHE A 15 -24.96 17.07 -77.00
CA PHE A 15 -26.09 17.85 -76.47
C PHE A 15 -25.67 19.24 -75.98
N TYR A 16 -24.48 19.37 -75.39
CA TYR A 16 -23.92 20.65 -74.97
C TYR A 16 -23.54 21.54 -76.17
N ASP A 17 -22.94 20.96 -77.22
CA ASP A 17 -22.62 21.68 -78.46
C ASP A 17 -23.91 22.17 -79.16
N LEU A 18 -24.96 21.35 -79.20
CA LEU A 18 -26.28 21.72 -79.74
C LEU A 18 -27.01 22.79 -78.91
N HIS A 19 -26.78 22.82 -77.60
CA HIS A 19 -27.27 23.87 -76.71
C HIS A 19 -26.54 25.20 -76.93
N ILE A 20 -25.20 25.20 -77.00
CA ILE A 20 -24.38 26.41 -77.23
C ILE A 20 -24.67 27.02 -78.61
N THR A 21 -24.88 26.19 -79.64
CA THR A 21 -25.18 26.64 -80.99
C THR A 21 -26.64 27.09 -81.19
N GLY A 22 -27.52 26.86 -80.20
CA GLY A 22 -28.92 27.29 -80.23
C GLY A 22 -29.82 26.55 -81.23
N VAL A 23 -29.34 25.44 -81.79
CA VAL A 23 -30.00 24.76 -82.92
C VAL A 23 -31.19 23.90 -82.48
N SER A 24 -31.26 23.51 -81.19
CA SER A 24 -32.33 22.66 -80.67
C SER A 24 -32.81 23.07 -79.28
N GLN A 25 -34.10 23.40 -79.19
CA GLN A 25 -34.77 23.70 -77.92
C GLN A 25 -34.79 22.47 -77.00
N ALA A 26 -35.05 21.28 -77.56
CA ALA A 26 -35.07 20.03 -76.80
C ALA A 26 -33.68 19.69 -76.20
N ALA A 27 -32.59 20.01 -76.90
CA ALA A 27 -31.23 19.82 -76.37
C ALA A 27 -30.95 20.79 -75.20
N THR A 28 -31.42 22.03 -75.33
CA THR A 28 -31.34 23.05 -74.27
C THR A 28 -32.10 22.65 -73.02
N ASP A 29 -33.36 22.22 -73.17
CA ASP A 29 -34.19 21.78 -72.05
C ASP A 29 -33.59 20.55 -71.34
N THR A 30 -32.99 19.64 -72.11
CA THR A 30 -32.30 18.45 -71.56
C THR A 30 -31.05 18.83 -70.78
N VAL A 31 -30.21 19.74 -71.28
CA VAL A 31 -29.00 20.20 -70.58
C VAL A 31 -29.36 20.97 -69.30
N VAL A 32 -30.39 21.81 -69.34
CA VAL A 32 -30.86 22.55 -68.16
C VAL A 32 -31.39 21.58 -67.10
N ALA A 33 -32.23 20.61 -67.48
CA ALA A 33 -32.74 19.59 -66.57
C ALA A 33 -31.62 18.71 -65.98
N MET A 34 -30.65 18.32 -66.79
CA MET A 34 -29.52 17.49 -66.36
C MET A 34 -28.46 18.27 -65.55
N SER A 35 -28.39 19.60 -65.68
CA SER A 35 -27.43 20.42 -64.93
C SER A 35 -27.61 20.29 -63.41
N ALA A 36 -28.85 20.11 -62.93
CA ALA A 36 -29.15 19.87 -61.54
C ALA A 36 -28.62 18.50 -61.08
N LEU A 37 -28.77 17.46 -61.90
CA LEU A 37 -28.27 16.11 -61.63
C LEU A 37 -26.73 16.04 -61.65
N TRP A 38 -26.07 16.79 -62.54
CA TRP A 38 -24.61 16.83 -62.59
C TRP A 38 -23.98 17.53 -61.38
N LYS A 39 -24.63 18.56 -60.84
CA LYS A 39 -24.21 19.17 -59.56
C LYS A 39 -24.28 18.16 -58.40
N VAL A 40 -25.27 17.27 -58.42
CA VAL A 40 -25.38 16.17 -57.44
C VAL A 40 -24.26 15.15 -57.65
N GLU A 41 -23.97 14.77 -58.91
CA GLU A 41 -22.88 13.83 -59.24
C GLU A 41 -21.49 14.35 -58.83
N ASP A 42 -21.20 15.63 -59.07
CA ASP A 42 -19.94 16.26 -58.65
C ASP A 42 -19.87 16.38 -57.12
N GLY A 43 -20.99 16.61 -56.44
CA GLY A 43 -21.09 16.56 -54.97
C GLY A 43 -20.80 15.16 -54.41
N VAL A 44 -21.28 14.10 -55.06
CA VAL A 44 -21.01 12.70 -54.68
C VAL A 44 -19.52 12.35 -54.87
N LYS A 45 -18.89 12.82 -55.96
CA LYS A 45 -17.44 12.63 -56.17
C LYS A 45 -16.61 13.36 -55.11
N LEU A 46 -16.98 14.58 -54.73
CA LEU A 46 -16.32 15.33 -53.67
C LEU A 46 -16.47 14.63 -52.32
N TYR A 47 -17.66 14.10 -52.03
CA TYR A 47 -17.92 13.31 -50.82
C TYR A 47 -17.06 12.05 -50.75
N ASN A 48 -16.95 11.28 -51.84
CA ASN A 48 -16.08 10.10 -51.89
C ASN A 48 -14.61 10.46 -51.71
N LYS A 49 -14.16 11.57 -52.28
CA LYS A 49 -12.79 12.06 -52.08
C LYS A 49 -12.51 12.43 -50.63
N ILE A 50 -13.46 13.07 -49.95
CA ILE A 50 -13.36 13.38 -48.51
C ILE A 50 -13.32 12.09 -47.68
N LEU A 51 -14.05 11.05 -48.07
CA LEU A 51 -13.98 9.76 -47.39
C LEU A 51 -12.61 9.08 -47.56
N ASP A 52 -12.01 9.16 -48.74
CA ASP A 52 -10.67 8.63 -48.98
C ASP A 52 -9.61 9.45 -48.22
N ASP A 53 -9.69 10.78 -48.23
CA ASP A 53 -8.79 11.65 -47.45
C ASP A 53 -8.91 11.39 -45.92
N ILE A 54 -10.12 11.05 -45.44
CA ILE A 54 -10.34 10.66 -44.03
C ILE A 54 -9.72 9.29 -43.72
N LYS A 55 -9.79 8.32 -44.65
CA LYS A 55 -9.12 7.02 -44.50
C LYS A 55 -7.60 7.18 -44.46
N ASP A 56 -7.03 7.96 -45.36
CA ASP A 56 -5.60 8.23 -45.41
C ASP A 56 -5.13 8.91 -44.11
N PHE A 57 -5.91 9.86 -43.58
CA PHE A 57 -5.63 10.49 -42.29
C PHE A 57 -5.73 9.49 -41.12
N GLN A 58 -6.71 8.58 -41.14
CA GLN A 58 -6.83 7.52 -40.13
C GLN A 58 -5.61 6.58 -40.16
N GLU A 59 -5.16 6.15 -41.35
CA GLU A 59 -3.97 5.30 -41.50
C GLU A 59 -2.71 5.99 -40.99
N LEU A 60 -2.49 7.26 -41.35
CA LEU A 60 -1.37 8.06 -40.85
C LEU A 60 -1.39 8.26 -39.33
N ALA A 61 -2.58 8.51 -38.76
CA ALA A 61 -2.74 8.64 -37.32
C ALA A 61 -2.48 7.30 -36.58
N LEU A 62 -2.88 6.18 -37.18
CA LEU A 62 -2.62 4.83 -36.65
C LEU A 62 -1.12 4.50 -36.69
N GLU A 63 -0.44 4.78 -37.81
CA GLU A 63 1.01 4.58 -37.93
C GLU A 63 1.80 5.42 -36.93
N HIS A 64 1.45 6.69 -36.76
CA HIS A 64 2.11 7.57 -35.79
C HIS A 64 1.88 7.11 -34.34
N ASN A 65 0.71 6.55 -34.02
CA ASN A 65 0.41 6.04 -32.69
C ASN A 65 1.07 4.68 -32.41
N LYS A 66 1.29 3.85 -33.46
CA LYS A 66 1.88 2.51 -33.33
C LYS A 66 3.24 2.53 -32.62
N GLY A 67 4.13 3.47 -32.98
CA GLY A 67 5.44 3.59 -32.34
C GLY A 67 5.36 3.89 -30.84
N LYS A 68 4.44 4.76 -30.41
CA LYS A 68 4.21 5.06 -28.99
C LYS A 68 3.57 3.90 -28.23
N ILE A 69 2.67 3.17 -28.90
CA ILE A 69 2.02 1.97 -28.35
C ILE A 69 3.06 0.87 -28.13
N GLU A 70 3.96 0.63 -29.08
CA GLU A 70 5.03 -0.36 -28.97
C GLU A 70 6.01 -0.03 -27.83
N GLU A 71 6.39 1.24 -27.69
CA GLU A 71 7.23 1.70 -26.57
C GLU A 71 6.52 1.48 -25.21
N ALA A 72 5.27 1.91 -25.09
CA ALA A 72 4.49 1.72 -23.88
C ALA A 72 4.27 0.22 -23.56
N GLN A 73 4.00 -0.60 -24.57
CA GLN A 73 3.83 -2.05 -24.42
C GLN A 73 5.13 -2.73 -23.98
N LYS A 74 6.29 -2.27 -24.45
CA LYS A 74 7.59 -2.79 -24.00
C LYS A 74 7.79 -2.51 -22.51
N THR A 75 7.62 -1.25 -22.08
CA THR A 75 7.77 -0.88 -20.66
C THR A 75 6.74 -1.60 -19.78
N LEU A 76 5.50 -1.75 -20.27
CA LEU A 76 4.47 -2.47 -19.55
C LEU A 76 4.83 -3.94 -19.35
N ASN A 77 5.38 -4.59 -20.37
CA ASN A 77 5.84 -5.98 -20.29
C ASN A 77 7.02 -6.17 -19.34
N GLU A 78 7.95 -5.22 -19.27
CA GLU A 78 9.03 -5.22 -18.28
C GLU A 78 8.46 -5.22 -16.85
N ILE A 79 7.45 -4.37 -16.59
CA ILE A 79 6.82 -4.30 -15.27
C ILE A 79 6.03 -5.58 -14.95
N VAL A 80 5.20 -6.05 -15.87
CA VAL A 80 4.35 -7.22 -15.67
C VAL A 80 5.20 -8.49 -15.49
N SER A 81 6.29 -8.65 -16.23
CA SER A 81 7.19 -9.81 -16.10
C SER A 81 7.87 -9.90 -14.74
N THR A 82 7.99 -8.77 -14.02
CA THR A 82 8.54 -8.74 -12.66
C THR A 82 7.55 -9.32 -11.64
N ILE A 83 6.25 -9.21 -11.89
CA ILE A 83 5.17 -9.61 -10.98
C ILE A 83 4.61 -10.99 -11.36
N PHE A 84 4.40 -11.23 -12.65
CA PHE A 84 3.94 -12.50 -13.21
C PHE A 84 4.98 -13.07 -14.17
N ILE A 85 5.77 -14.01 -13.67
CA ILE A 85 6.85 -14.66 -14.44
C ILE A 85 6.25 -15.31 -15.69
N GLY A 86 6.82 -14.99 -16.85
CA GLY A 86 6.42 -15.53 -18.15
C GLY A 86 5.10 -14.99 -18.71
N HIS A 87 4.48 -13.97 -18.11
CA HIS A 87 3.30 -13.32 -18.71
C HIS A 87 3.69 -12.15 -19.62
N VAL A 88 2.88 -11.96 -20.67
CA VAL A 88 3.01 -10.89 -21.67
C VAL A 88 1.66 -10.19 -21.79
N VAL A 89 1.70 -8.89 -22.04
CA VAL A 89 0.56 -8.03 -22.36
C VAL A 89 0.73 -7.52 -23.78
N GLU A 90 -0.34 -7.63 -24.56
CA GLU A 90 -0.40 -7.16 -25.94
C GLU A 90 -1.59 -6.22 -26.13
N TYR A 91 -1.34 -5.11 -26.82
CA TYR A 91 -2.40 -4.22 -27.26
C TYR A 91 -2.81 -4.59 -28.68
N ILE A 92 -4.05 -5.03 -28.85
CA ILE A 92 -4.64 -5.34 -30.15
C ILE A 92 -5.50 -4.16 -30.56
N GLN A 93 -5.03 -3.38 -31.52
CA GLN A 93 -5.80 -2.28 -32.07
C GLN A 93 -6.96 -2.82 -32.91
N SER A 94 -8.17 -2.31 -32.66
CA SER A 94 -9.33 -2.59 -33.50
C SER A 94 -9.10 -2.00 -34.89
N ALA A 95 -9.20 -2.85 -35.93
CA ALA A 95 -9.14 -2.43 -37.33
C ALA A 95 -10.52 -2.05 -37.90
N GLU A 96 -11.59 -2.21 -37.14
CA GLU A 96 -12.95 -1.97 -37.63
C GLU A 96 -13.35 -0.51 -37.41
N ALA A 97 -13.17 0.31 -38.44
CA ALA A 97 -14.03 1.46 -38.65
C ALA A 97 -15.45 0.92 -38.85
N SER A 98 -16.36 1.17 -37.91
CA SER A 98 -17.76 0.79 -38.06
C SER A 98 -18.29 1.34 -39.40
N ASP A 99 -18.87 0.47 -40.22
CA ASP A 99 -19.42 0.76 -41.56
C ASP A 99 -20.60 1.78 -41.54
N SER A 100 -20.89 2.36 -40.38
CA SER A 100 -21.87 3.40 -40.19
C SER A 100 -21.33 4.47 -39.24
N ALA A 101 -21.37 5.71 -39.71
CA ALA A 101 -20.90 6.95 -39.09
C ALA A 101 -19.40 7.24 -39.20
N LEU A 102 -19.11 8.44 -39.72
CA LEU A 102 -17.84 9.18 -39.66
C LEU A 102 -17.32 9.28 -38.22
N LYS A 103 -16.78 8.21 -37.68
CA LYS A 103 -15.96 8.24 -36.47
C LYS A 103 -14.53 8.53 -36.89
N LEU A 104 -14.05 9.74 -36.59
CA LEU A 104 -12.69 10.20 -36.90
C LEU A 104 -11.60 9.37 -36.19
N PHE A 105 -11.96 8.61 -35.15
CA PHE A 105 -11.07 7.71 -34.42
C PHE A 105 -11.73 6.33 -34.26
N PRO A 106 -11.04 5.22 -34.56
CA PRO A 106 -11.59 3.87 -34.36
C PRO A 106 -11.92 3.63 -32.89
N ASP A 107 -12.97 2.85 -32.63
CA ASP A 107 -13.31 2.42 -31.27
C ASP A 107 -12.09 1.70 -30.66
N GLY A 108 -11.72 2.08 -29.44
CA GLY A 108 -10.41 1.78 -28.83
C GLY A 108 -10.01 0.30 -28.89
N GLY A 109 -8.71 0.04 -29.01
CA GLY A 109 -8.15 -1.32 -29.02
C GLY A 109 -8.31 -2.07 -27.70
N LYS A 110 -8.15 -3.40 -27.77
CA LYS A 110 -8.27 -4.33 -26.64
C LYS A 110 -6.91 -4.68 -26.05
N LEU A 111 -6.85 -4.78 -24.72
CA LEU A 111 -5.68 -5.26 -23.99
C LEU A 111 -5.83 -6.75 -23.68
N THR A 112 -4.90 -7.57 -24.14
CA THR A 112 -4.86 -9.01 -23.84
C THR A 112 -3.66 -9.35 -22.98
N MET A 113 -3.80 -10.37 -22.14
CA MET A 113 -2.75 -10.85 -21.25
C MET A 113 -2.71 -12.38 -21.25
N GLY A 114 -1.53 -12.97 -21.12
CA GLY A 114 -1.37 -14.43 -21.06
C GLY A 114 0.09 -14.86 -20.92
N HIS A 115 0.32 -16.16 -20.84
CA HIS A 115 1.68 -16.70 -20.77
C HIS A 115 2.38 -16.62 -22.14
N LYS A 116 3.70 -16.44 -22.14
CA LYS A 116 4.51 -16.34 -23.36
C LYS A 116 4.38 -17.63 -24.18
N GLY A 117 3.74 -17.54 -25.36
CA GLY A 117 3.45 -18.69 -26.23
C GLY A 117 2.22 -19.51 -25.82
N GLY A 118 1.43 -19.05 -24.85
CA GLY A 118 0.18 -19.66 -24.42
C GLY A 118 -1.07 -18.90 -24.91
N HIS A 119 -2.22 -19.23 -24.32
CA HIS A 119 -3.48 -18.56 -24.63
C HIS A 119 -3.50 -17.13 -24.09
N MET A 120 -3.80 -16.16 -24.96
CA MET A 120 -3.99 -14.76 -24.62
C MET A 120 -5.49 -14.50 -24.46
N SER A 121 -5.90 -13.96 -23.33
CA SER A 121 -7.30 -13.62 -23.05
C SER A 121 -7.46 -12.15 -22.71
N ASP A 122 -8.63 -11.60 -23.03
CA ASP A 122 -8.98 -10.21 -22.74
C ASP A 122 -8.78 -9.91 -21.26
N LEU A 123 -8.27 -8.71 -20.93
CA LEU A 123 -8.10 -8.25 -19.55
C LEU A 123 -9.39 -8.41 -18.72
N GLU A 124 -10.56 -8.20 -19.34
CA GLU A 124 -11.88 -8.39 -18.71
C GLU A 124 -12.23 -9.84 -18.39
N SER A 125 -11.49 -10.81 -18.94
CA SER A 125 -11.65 -12.23 -18.65
C SER A 125 -10.55 -12.77 -17.74
N GLN A 126 -9.55 -11.95 -17.42
CA GLN A 126 -8.50 -12.30 -16.47
C GLN A 126 -9.00 -12.31 -15.03
N GLY A 127 -8.32 -13.10 -14.20
CA GLY A 127 -8.50 -13.07 -12.74
C GLY A 127 -8.17 -11.69 -12.15
N SER A 128 -8.72 -11.40 -10.98
CA SER A 128 -8.58 -10.12 -10.28
C SER A 128 -7.12 -9.69 -10.09
N GLY A 129 -6.20 -10.62 -9.78
CA GLY A 129 -4.78 -10.33 -9.62
C GLY A 129 -4.12 -9.79 -10.89
N ALA A 130 -4.40 -10.38 -12.05
CA ALA A 130 -3.88 -9.91 -13.33
C ALA A 130 -4.40 -8.51 -13.71
N ARG A 131 -5.69 -8.24 -13.49
CA ARG A 131 -6.26 -6.88 -13.67
C ARG A 131 -5.62 -5.86 -12.75
N ARG A 132 -5.37 -6.23 -11.48
CA ARG A 132 -4.73 -5.38 -10.48
C ARG A 132 -3.29 -5.05 -10.87
N THR A 133 -2.52 -6.05 -11.30
CA THR A 133 -1.16 -5.83 -11.79
C THR A 133 -1.13 -4.97 -13.03
N MET A 134 -2.10 -5.10 -13.93
CA MET A 134 -2.23 -4.21 -15.07
C MET A 134 -2.46 -2.76 -14.64
N LEU A 135 -3.37 -2.52 -13.69
CA LEU A 135 -3.57 -1.21 -13.07
C LEU A 135 -2.25 -0.64 -12.51
N TRP A 136 -1.46 -1.47 -11.81
CA TRP A 136 -0.16 -1.05 -11.28
C TRP A 136 0.85 -0.72 -12.37
N ALA A 137 0.90 -1.51 -13.44
CA ALA A 137 1.77 -1.24 -14.56
C ALA A 137 1.39 0.07 -15.26
N THR A 138 0.10 0.33 -15.45
CA THR A 138 -0.40 1.60 -15.98
C THR A 138 -0.07 2.77 -15.06
N LEU A 139 -0.27 2.66 -13.74
CA LEU A 139 0.09 3.71 -12.78
C LEU A 139 1.59 4.00 -12.79
N LYS A 140 2.43 2.97 -12.95
CA LYS A 140 3.88 3.14 -13.07
C LYS A 140 4.27 3.84 -14.38
N LEU A 141 3.59 3.55 -15.50
CA LEU A 141 3.77 4.31 -16.75
C LEU A 141 3.34 5.78 -16.61
N LEU A 142 2.24 6.04 -15.90
CA LEU A 142 1.78 7.40 -15.60
C LEU A 142 2.78 8.12 -14.68
N LYS A 143 3.41 7.40 -13.76
CA LYS A 143 4.53 7.91 -12.95
C LYS A 143 5.75 8.21 -13.83
N ASP A 144 6.08 7.43 -14.85
CA ASP A 144 7.30 7.65 -15.62
C ASP A 144 7.13 8.66 -16.78
N SER A 145 5.89 9.03 -17.12
CA SER A 145 5.60 10.03 -18.16
C SER A 145 5.88 11.46 -17.66
N ALA A 146 6.87 12.10 -18.28
CA ALA A 146 7.43 13.41 -17.94
C ALA A 146 6.64 14.60 -18.53
N THR A 147 5.31 14.58 -18.48
CA THR A 147 4.51 15.75 -18.91
C THR A 147 4.25 16.66 -17.73
N ASP A 148 4.58 17.95 -17.88
CA ASP A 148 4.21 19.05 -16.97
C ASP A 148 2.68 19.09 -16.80
N GLN A 149 2.17 18.33 -15.84
CA GLN A 149 0.74 18.28 -15.55
C GLN A 149 0.35 19.51 -14.73
N LYS A 150 -0.03 20.59 -15.43
CA LYS A 150 -0.68 21.77 -14.84
C LYS A 150 -2.06 21.48 -14.18
N LYS A 151 -2.53 20.22 -14.18
CA LYS A 151 -3.84 19.82 -13.64
C LYS A 151 -3.65 19.05 -12.35
N ALA A 152 -4.43 19.40 -11.33
CA ALA A 152 -4.54 18.63 -10.11
C ALA A 152 -5.31 17.32 -10.38
N ASN A 153 -4.65 16.19 -10.17
CA ASN A 153 -5.18 14.85 -10.26
C ASN A 153 -5.38 14.28 -8.85
N VAL A 154 -6.53 13.66 -8.62
CA VAL A 154 -6.83 12.93 -7.38
C VAL A 154 -7.00 11.46 -7.72
N LEU A 155 -6.20 10.60 -7.09
CA LEU A 155 -6.26 9.15 -7.21
C LEU A 155 -6.86 8.56 -5.94
N LEU A 156 -7.98 7.86 -6.08
CA LEU A 156 -8.65 7.14 -4.99
C LEU A 156 -8.56 5.64 -5.27
N ILE A 157 -7.93 4.86 -4.38
CA ILE A 157 -7.79 3.41 -4.56
C ILE A 157 -8.26 2.70 -3.29
N ASP A 158 -9.15 1.73 -3.49
CA ASP A 158 -9.64 0.88 -2.40
C ASP A 158 -8.81 -0.41 -2.31
N GLU A 159 -8.16 -0.68 -1.17
CA GLU A 159 -7.37 -1.89 -0.86
C GLU A 159 -6.36 -2.31 -1.97
N PRO A 160 -5.33 -1.51 -2.27
CA PRO A 160 -4.34 -1.76 -3.33
C PRO A 160 -3.67 -3.14 -3.27
N GLU A 161 -3.54 -3.72 -2.08
CA GLU A 161 -2.96 -5.04 -1.79
C GLU A 161 -3.78 -6.24 -2.29
N LEU A 162 -5.07 -6.07 -2.59
CA LEU A 162 -5.95 -7.18 -2.94
C LEU A 162 -5.39 -7.99 -4.11
N CYS A 163 -5.31 -9.31 -3.93
CA CYS A 163 -4.86 -10.28 -4.92
C CYS A 163 -3.41 -10.06 -5.42
N LEU A 164 -2.57 -9.35 -4.66
CA LEU A 164 -1.15 -9.18 -4.94
C LEU A 164 -0.27 -10.08 -4.06
N HIS A 165 0.85 -10.53 -4.62
CA HIS A 165 1.91 -11.17 -3.85
C HIS A 165 2.62 -10.15 -2.93
N PRO A 166 3.16 -10.52 -1.75
CA PRO A 166 3.83 -9.60 -0.83
C PRO A 166 4.90 -8.69 -1.43
N ASN A 167 5.65 -9.17 -2.44
CA ASN A 167 6.62 -8.33 -3.16
C ASN A 167 5.94 -7.24 -3.99
N ALA A 168 4.87 -7.58 -4.71
CA ALA A 168 4.10 -6.64 -5.51
C ALA A 168 3.38 -5.61 -4.63
N ILE A 169 2.97 -5.98 -3.41
CA ILE A 169 2.42 -5.04 -2.42
C ILE A 169 3.44 -3.95 -2.06
N ARG A 170 4.70 -4.36 -1.76
CA ARG A 170 5.78 -3.41 -1.44
C ARG A 170 6.09 -2.47 -2.61
N ASP A 171 6.07 -2.98 -3.83
CA ASP A 171 6.33 -2.16 -5.01
C ASP A 171 5.16 -1.24 -5.35
N ALA A 172 3.92 -1.70 -5.21
CA ALA A 172 2.72 -0.87 -5.33
C ALA A 172 2.74 0.29 -4.33
N CYS A 173 3.07 0.00 -3.06
CA CYS A 173 3.26 1.02 -2.03
C CYS A 173 4.26 2.11 -2.47
N LYS A 174 5.45 1.72 -2.93
CA LYS A 174 6.46 2.69 -3.45
C LYS A 174 5.91 3.52 -4.62
N VAL A 175 5.24 2.89 -5.58
CA VAL A 175 4.66 3.59 -6.74
C VAL A 175 3.65 4.65 -6.30
N LEU A 176 2.77 4.35 -5.34
CA LEU A 176 1.79 5.31 -4.82
C LEU A 176 2.45 6.50 -4.11
N TYR A 177 3.43 6.24 -3.23
CA TYR A 177 4.14 7.30 -2.54
C TYR A 177 4.94 8.19 -3.50
N ASP A 178 5.59 7.59 -4.51
CA ASP A 178 6.34 8.33 -5.51
C ASP A 178 5.41 9.16 -6.41
N LEU A 179 4.22 8.65 -6.74
CA LEU A 179 3.19 9.38 -7.48
C LEU A 179 2.67 10.58 -6.68
N ALA A 180 2.39 10.38 -5.39
CA ALA A 180 1.96 11.45 -4.47
C ALA A 180 3.05 12.50 -4.20
N SER A 181 4.32 12.19 -4.51
CA SER A 181 5.43 13.14 -4.38
C SER A 181 5.54 14.09 -5.57
N LYS A 182 4.82 13.83 -6.67
CA LYS A 182 4.78 14.73 -7.83
C LYS A 182 3.81 15.88 -7.61
N GLU A 183 4.16 17.06 -8.13
CA GLU A 183 3.25 18.20 -8.12
C GLU A 183 1.97 17.89 -8.90
N GLY A 184 0.83 18.32 -8.33
CA GLY A 184 -0.47 18.10 -8.93
C GLY A 184 -1.06 16.70 -8.71
N TRP A 185 -0.45 15.82 -7.91
CA TRP A 185 -1.06 14.53 -7.55
C TRP A 185 -1.44 14.45 -6.07
N GLN A 186 -2.68 14.08 -5.80
CA GLN A 186 -3.15 13.67 -4.48
C GLN A 186 -3.59 12.21 -4.54
N VAL A 187 -3.05 11.38 -3.65
CA VAL A 187 -3.38 9.95 -3.59
C VAL A 187 -4.04 9.65 -2.26
N MET A 188 -5.22 9.03 -2.29
CA MET A 188 -5.93 8.52 -1.11
C MET A 188 -6.16 7.03 -1.26
N VAL A 189 -5.86 6.29 -0.21
CA VAL A 189 -5.87 4.84 -0.22
C VAL A 189 -6.53 4.33 1.05
N THR A 190 -7.39 3.34 0.93
CA THR A 190 -7.82 2.48 2.05
C THR A 190 -6.98 1.21 2.02
N THR A 191 -6.59 0.69 3.18
CA THR A 191 -5.74 -0.50 3.25
C THR A 191 -5.93 -1.17 4.61
N HIS A 192 -5.79 -2.48 4.64
CA HIS A 192 -5.68 -3.30 5.84
C HIS A 192 -4.23 -3.81 6.05
N SER A 193 -3.30 -3.39 5.18
CA SER A 193 -1.92 -3.87 5.19
C SER A 193 -0.97 -2.85 5.82
N PRO A 194 -0.20 -3.22 6.86
CA PRO A 194 0.79 -2.33 7.48
C PRO A 194 1.88 -1.87 6.50
N VAL A 195 2.09 -2.60 5.41
CA VAL A 195 3.10 -2.28 4.39
C VAL A 195 2.81 -0.94 3.69
N PHE A 196 1.56 -0.48 3.66
CA PHE A 196 1.19 0.81 3.07
C PHE A 196 1.42 2.01 4.01
N ILE A 197 1.79 1.77 5.28
CA ILE A 197 1.99 2.83 6.27
C ILE A 197 3.49 3.17 6.35
N ASP A 198 3.92 4.14 5.55
CA ASP A 198 5.27 4.69 5.60
C ASP A 198 5.27 6.10 6.22
N LEU A 199 5.46 6.14 7.53
CA LEU A 199 5.53 7.38 8.32
C LEU A 199 6.80 8.20 8.04
N SER A 200 7.75 7.64 7.30
CA SER A 200 9.01 8.29 7.04
C SER A 200 8.95 9.32 5.90
N ARG A 201 7.83 9.37 5.18
CA ARG A 201 7.57 10.29 4.09
C ARG A 201 6.81 11.51 4.61
N ASP A 202 7.23 12.69 4.15
CA ASP A 202 6.76 13.98 4.69
C ASP A 202 5.32 14.35 4.29
N ASN A 203 4.74 13.69 3.27
CA ASN A 203 3.40 13.99 2.76
C ASN A 203 2.35 12.92 3.17
N THR A 204 2.66 12.09 4.17
CA THR A 204 1.76 10.99 4.60
C THR A 204 0.80 11.47 5.68
N SER A 205 -0.50 11.28 5.48
CA SER A 205 -1.50 11.39 6.56
C SER A 205 -2.14 10.03 6.78
N VAL A 206 -2.28 9.62 8.05
CA VAL A 206 -2.89 8.33 8.41
C VAL A 206 -4.17 8.61 9.18
N VAL A 207 -5.29 8.09 8.66
CA VAL A 207 -6.60 8.17 9.29
C VAL A 207 -7.06 6.76 9.57
N ARG A 208 -7.31 6.44 10.85
CA ARG A 208 -7.93 5.18 11.25
C ARG A 208 -9.43 5.35 11.27
N VAL A 209 -10.14 4.43 10.62
CA VAL A 209 -11.60 4.36 10.66
C VAL A 209 -11.99 3.08 11.38
N GLU A 210 -12.72 3.19 12.48
CA GLU A 210 -13.12 2.05 13.29
C GLU A 210 -14.60 2.13 13.68
N ARG A 211 -15.21 0.97 13.91
CA ARG A 211 -16.57 0.85 14.41
C ARG A 211 -16.54 0.54 15.90
N GLN A 212 -17.09 1.43 16.72
CA GLN A 212 -17.18 1.21 18.16
C GLN A 212 -18.23 0.14 18.52
N ALA A 213 -18.21 -0.32 19.77
CA ALA A 213 -19.11 -1.37 20.29
C ALA A 213 -20.61 -1.07 20.09
N LYS A 214 -21.00 0.20 19.99
CA LYS A 214 -22.40 0.62 19.72
C LYS A 214 -22.74 0.77 18.24
N GLY A 215 -21.83 0.42 17.35
CA GLY A 215 -22.00 0.54 15.90
C GLY A 215 -21.66 1.91 15.32
N GLU A 216 -21.28 2.88 16.15
CA GLU A 216 -20.83 4.21 15.72
C GLU A 216 -19.50 4.13 14.96
N ILE A 217 -19.40 4.86 13.84
CA ILE A 217 -18.17 4.93 13.03
C ILE A 217 -17.38 6.15 13.49
N VAL A 218 -16.12 5.94 13.88
CA VAL A 218 -15.20 7.01 14.30
C VAL A 218 -13.98 7.02 13.41
N GLY A 219 -13.65 8.21 12.89
CA GLY A 219 -12.42 8.48 12.16
C GLY A 219 -11.46 9.24 13.05
N THR A 220 -10.31 8.63 13.37
CA THR A 220 -9.25 9.23 14.17
C THR A 220 -8.05 9.51 13.28
N THR A 221 -7.67 10.79 13.16
CA THR A 221 -6.41 11.15 12.49
C THR A 221 -5.26 10.75 13.39
N LEU A 222 -4.61 9.64 13.04
CA LEU A 222 -3.51 9.05 13.78
C LEU A 222 -2.21 9.82 13.54
N TYR A 223 -1.98 10.27 12.32
CA TYR A 223 -0.77 11.01 11.98
C TYR A 223 -1.03 12.09 10.94
N ARG A 224 -0.46 13.26 11.22
CA ARG A 224 -0.36 14.36 10.28
C ARG A 224 1.00 15.05 10.48
N PRO A 225 1.79 15.26 9.43
CA PRO A 225 3.14 15.84 9.54
C PRO A 225 3.14 17.22 10.21
N GLU A 226 2.10 18.02 9.99
CA GLU A 226 1.93 19.37 10.54
C GLU A 226 1.70 19.40 12.05
N THR A 227 1.12 18.33 12.62
CA THR A 227 0.84 18.21 14.06
C THR A 227 1.86 17.33 14.76
N ALA A 228 2.53 16.46 14.02
CA ALA A 228 3.56 15.57 14.55
C ALA A 228 4.88 16.33 14.72
N GLN A 229 5.24 16.66 15.96
CA GLN A 229 6.54 17.24 16.31
C GLN A 229 7.66 16.18 16.27
N LEU A 230 7.82 15.51 15.14
CA LEU A 230 8.84 14.50 14.95
C LEU A 230 10.21 15.14 14.79
N SER A 231 11.13 14.85 15.72
CA SER A 231 12.53 15.20 15.54
C SER A 231 13.14 14.39 14.38
N PRO A 232 14.26 14.85 13.78
CA PRO A 232 15.00 14.06 12.79
C PRO A 232 15.37 12.66 13.29
N ASP A 233 15.69 12.54 14.58
CA ASP A 233 16.02 11.26 15.21
C ASP A 233 14.78 10.36 15.31
N ASP A 234 13.60 10.91 15.61
CA ASP A 234 12.36 10.14 15.64
C ASP A 234 11.98 9.62 14.25
N LYS A 235 12.16 10.44 13.19
CA LYS A 235 11.97 9.99 11.80
C LYS A 235 12.96 8.90 11.41
N ALA A 236 14.21 8.99 11.85
CA ALA A 236 15.20 7.95 11.62
C ALA A 236 14.82 6.66 12.34
N ASN A 237 14.38 6.74 13.60
CA ASN A 237 13.91 5.59 14.37
C ASN A 237 12.66 4.96 13.75
N LEU A 238 11.73 5.75 13.21
CA LEU A 238 10.56 5.27 12.47
C LEU A 238 10.93 4.55 11.17
N LYS A 239 11.90 5.07 10.41
CA LYS A 239 12.45 4.38 9.23
C LYS A 239 13.04 3.03 9.60
N LEU A 240 13.81 3.00 10.68
CA LEU A 240 14.41 1.76 11.20
C LEU A 240 13.32 0.79 11.64
N LEU A 241 12.30 1.25 12.35
CA LEU A 241 11.17 0.44 12.79
C LEU A 241 10.46 -0.27 11.62
N ASN A 242 10.15 0.47 10.56
CA ASN A 242 9.51 -0.05 9.34
C ASN A 242 10.36 -1.11 8.61
N LEU A 243 11.69 -1.03 8.75
CA LEU A 243 12.61 -2.01 8.17
C LEU A 243 12.77 -3.27 9.04
N TYR A 244 12.61 -3.14 10.35
CA TYR A 244 12.95 -4.19 11.31
C TYR A 244 11.81 -5.18 11.58
N ASP A 245 10.57 -4.71 11.72
CA ASP A 245 9.47 -5.61 12.08
C ASP A 245 8.10 -5.17 11.50
N PRO A 246 7.58 -5.89 10.47
CA PRO A 246 6.25 -5.63 9.91
C PRO A 246 5.11 -5.72 10.92
N TYR A 247 5.27 -6.51 12.01
CA TYR A 247 4.25 -6.69 13.03
C TYR A 247 4.07 -5.44 13.89
N VAL A 248 5.06 -4.54 13.95
CA VAL A 248 4.88 -3.28 14.67
C VAL A 248 3.79 -2.46 13.99
N GLY A 249 3.77 -2.40 12.65
CA GLY A 249 2.75 -1.66 11.90
C GLY A 249 1.31 -2.14 12.14
N GLU A 250 1.10 -3.32 12.73
CA GLU A 250 -0.25 -3.80 13.04
C GLU A 250 -0.96 -2.93 14.09
N PHE A 251 -0.23 -2.16 14.92
CA PHE A 251 -0.86 -1.26 15.92
C PHE A 251 -1.73 -0.17 15.27
N PHE A 252 -1.52 0.16 14.00
CA PHE A 252 -2.35 1.14 13.28
C PHE A 252 -3.78 0.65 13.05
N PHE A 253 -4.01 -0.66 13.06
CA PHE A 253 -5.30 -1.26 12.70
C PHE A 253 -6.22 -1.49 13.90
N GLY A 254 -5.78 -1.09 15.10
CA GLY A 254 -6.60 -1.12 16.31
C GLY A 254 -6.13 -2.15 17.33
N GLY A 255 -7.03 -2.45 18.26
CA GLY A 255 -6.74 -3.29 19.42
C GLY A 255 -5.99 -2.59 20.54
N ARG A 256 -5.92 -3.27 21.68
CA ARG A 256 -5.15 -2.84 22.86
C ARG A 256 -3.71 -3.28 22.69
N VAL A 257 -2.78 -2.32 22.77
CA VAL A 257 -1.36 -2.59 22.52
C VAL A 257 -0.63 -2.90 23.82
N ILE A 258 0.17 -3.96 23.82
CA ILE A 258 1.07 -4.31 24.92
C ILE A 258 2.48 -4.42 24.35
N LEU A 259 3.39 -3.61 24.86
CA LEU A 259 4.79 -3.61 24.50
C LEU A 259 5.58 -4.48 25.48
N VAL A 260 6.25 -5.51 24.97
CA VAL A 260 7.08 -6.41 25.76
C VAL A 260 8.54 -6.31 25.35
N GLU A 261 9.45 -6.60 26.29
CA GLU A 261 10.90 -6.53 26.03
C GLU A 261 11.37 -7.58 25.01
N GLY A 262 10.96 -8.85 25.14
CA GLY A 262 11.51 -9.96 24.37
C GLY A 262 10.51 -11.00 23.87
N ASP A 263 11.07 -12.10 23.34
CA ASP A 263 10.30 -13.22 22.80
C ASP A 263 9.73 -14.15 23.90
N THR A 264 10.31 -14.13 25.11
CA THR A 264 9.84 -14.95 26.24
C THR A 264 8.44 -14.51 26.68
N GLU A 265 8.25 -13.22 26.94
CA GLU A 265 6.96 -12.62 27.34
C GLU A 265 5.93 -12.79 26.23
N TYR A 266 6.34 -12.52 24.98
CA TYR A 266 5.48 -12.67 23.81
C TYR A 266 4.96 -14.10 23.67
N SER A 267 5.83 -15.10 23.82
CA SER A 267 5.45 -16.51 23.67
C SER A 267 4.52 -16.98 24.80
N ALA A 268 4.77 -16.52 26.03
CA ALA A 268 3.91 -16.76 27.18
C ALA A 268 2.50 -16.18 26.97
N PHE A 269 2.40 -14.92 26.55
CA PHE A 269 1.10 -14.28 26.25
C PHE A 269 0.42 -14.89 25.04
N ARG A 270 1.17 -15.29 24.00
CA ARG A 270 0.60 -15.92 22.82
C ARG A 270 -0.10 -17.24 23.15
N LEU A 271 0.45 -18.04 24.06
CA LEU A 271 -0.20 -19.26 24.56
C LEU A 271 -1.55 -18.94 25.22
N ILE A 272 -1.58 -17.93 26.09
CA ILE A 272 -2.80 -17.50 26.80
C ILE A 272 -3.86 -16.98 25.82
N MET A 273 -3.45 -16.18 24.82
CA MET A 273 -4.36 -15.65 23.78
C MET A 273 -4.95 -16.74 22.89
N ASP A 274 -4.23 -17.85 22.66
CA ASP A 274 -4.74 -18.94 21.83
C ASP A 274 -5.90 -19.67 22.53
N GLU A 275 -5.79 -19.83 23.85
CA GLU A 275 -6.77 -20.52 24.67
C GLU A 275 -7.96 -19.62 25.10
N ASP A 276 -7.70 -18.36 25.42
CA ASP A 276 -8.73 -17.40 25.86
C ASP A 276 -8.96 -16.31 24.80
N LYS A 277 -10.07 -16.48 24.06
CA LYS A 277 -10.46 -15.56 22.98
C LYS A 277 -10.90 -14.18 23.47
N SER A 278 -11.09 -13.96 24.78
CA SER A 278 -11.36 -12.61 25.30
C SER A 278 -10.20 -11.63 25.06
N PHE A 279 -9.02 -12.16 24.76
CA PHE A 279 -7.81 -11.44 24.42
C PHE A 279 -7.58 -11.26 22.91
N SER A 280 -8.55 -11.58 22.05
CA SER A 280 -8.37 -11.53 20.58
C SER A 280 -8.08 -10.13 20.03
N ASP A 281 -8.50 -9.08 20.75
CA ASP A 281 -8.33 -7.67 20.39
C ASP A 281 -7.06 -7.06 21.02
N ILE A 282 -6.05 -7.88 21.30
CA ILE A 282 -4.78 -7.43 21.89
C ILE A 282 -3.66 -7.67 20.91
N HIS A 283 -2.85 -6.63 20.72
CA HIS A 283 -1.63 -6.70 19.94
C HIS A 283 -0.40 -6.64 20.83
N VAL A 284 0.38 -7.73 20.86
CA VAL A 284 1.61 -7.80 21.66
C VAL A 284 2.81 -7.50 20.77
N ILE A 285 3.43 -6.35 20.98
CA ILE A 285 4.60 -5.88 20.23
C ILE A 285 5.88 -6.26 20.97
N ARG A 286 6.81 -6.89 20.25
CA ARG A 286 8.13 -7.24 20.77
C ARG A 286 9.12 -6.12 20.48
N ALA A 287 9.67 -5.51 21.52
CA ALA A 287 10.70 -4.47 21.37
C ALA A 287 12.08 -5.04 20.99
N ARG A 288 12.34 -6.32 21.30
CA ARG A 288 13.64 -6.99 21.12
C ARG A 288 14.76 -6.23 21.82
N GLY A 289 14.49 -5.81 23.05
CA GLY A 289 15.43 -5.11 23.90
C GLY A 289 14.89 -3.78 24.41
N LYS A 290 15.35 -3.44 25.61
CA LYS A 290 14.89 -2.29 26.39
C LYS A 290 15.06 -0.92 25.72
N ALA A 291 16.15 -0.71 24.96
CA ALA A 291 16.39 0.57 24.30
C ALA A 291 15.31 0.88 23.25
N THR A 292 14.81 -0.14 22.55
CA THR A 292 13.76 -0.01 21.54
C THR A 292 12.40 0.32 22.16
N ILE A 293 12.15 -0.09 23.41
CA ILE A 293 10.90 0.21 24.13
C ILE A 293 10.67 1.72 24.19
N ALA A 294 11.70 2.49 24.55
CA ALA A 294 11.59 3.95 24.63
C ALA A 294 11.24 4.58 23.26
N SER A 295 11.83 4.07 22.18
CA SER A 295 11.53 4.54 20.82
C SER A 295 10.09 4.19 20.40
N LEU A 296 9.66 2.96 20.65
CA LEU A 296 8.30 2.49 20.39
C LEU A 296 7.26 3.27 21.21
N ALA A 297 7.55 3.54 22.48
CA ALA A 297 6.70 4.34 23.35
C ALA A 297 6.52 5.76 22.82
N LYS A 298 7.61 6.43 22.42
CA LYS A 298 7.54 7.77 21.79
C LYS A 298 6.65 7.79 20.55
N ILE A 299 6.76 6.74 19.72
CA ILE A 299 5.93 6.58 18.53
C ILE A 299 4.47 6.44 18.95
N LEU A 300 4.12 5.44 19.77
CA LEU A 300 2.75 5.19 20.23
C LEU A 300 2.11 6.41 20.91
N ASN A 301 2.91 7.19 21.64
CA ASN A 301 2.48 8.43 22.29
C ASN A 301 2.05 9.51 21.30
N GLN A 302 2.70 9.61 20.13
CA GLN A 302 2.29 10.54 19.08
C GLN A 302 0.96 10.17 18.45
N PHE A 303 0.66 8.87 18.43
CA PHE A 303 -0.58 8.30 17.90
C PHE A 303 -1.75 8.38 18.90
N GLY A 304 -1.52 8.87 20.12
CA GLY A 304 -2.54 8.95 21.17
C GLY A 304 -3.05 7.58 21.61
N ALA A 305 -2.30 6.50 21.37
CA ALA A 305 -2.70 5.16 21.72
C ALA A 305 -2.65 4.97 23.24
N SER A 306 -3.62 4.23 23.79
CA SER A 306 -3.52 3.69 25.14
C SER A 306 -2.86 2.31 25.07
N TYR A 307 -1.81 2.10 25.85
CA TYR A 307 -1.01 0.87 25.79
C TYR A 307 -0.33 0.58 27.12
N SER A 308 0.10 -0.67 27.28
CA SER A 308 0.89 -1.10 28.45
C SER A 308 2.30 -1.47 28.04
N ILE A 309 3.26 -1.25 28.94
CA ILE A 309 4.65 -1.67 28.78
C ILE A 309 4.96 -2.70 29.87
N LEU A 310 5.51 -3.84 29.47
CA LEU A 310 6.16 -4.81 30.34
C LEU A 310 7.64 -4.93 29.97
N HIS A 311 8.52 -4.65 30.91
CA HIS A 311 9.96 -4.80 30.72
C HIS A 311 10.62 -5.36 31.97
N ASP A 312 11.89 -5.74 31.87
CA ASP A 312 12.63 -6.25 33.02
C ASP A 312 13.21 -5.09 33.83
N THR A 313 13.37 -5.20 35.16
CA THR A 313 14.10 -4.15 35.89
C THR A 313 15.59 -4.19 35.58
N ASP A 314 16.14 -5.36 35.30
CA ASP A 314 17.57 -5.69 35.41
C ASP A 314 18.14 -5.42 36.82
N ARG A 315 19.41 -5.79 37.01
CA ARG A 315 20.18 -5.41 38.20
C ARG A 315 20.88 -4.05 37.99
N PRO A 316 21.03 -3.21 39.04
CA PRO A 316 21.72 -1.93 38.96
C PRO A 316 23.18 -2.03 38.51
N THR A 317 23.87 -3.09 38.91
CA THR A 317 25.27 -3.35 38.53
C THR A 317 25.38 -4.63 37.70
N THR A 318 26.36 -4.63 36.79
CA THR A 318 26.75 -5.81 36.03
C THR A 318 28.27 -5.94 35.99
N LYS A 319 28.75 -7.18 35.88
CA LYS A 319 30.18 -7.46 35.79
C LYS A 319 30.61 -7.37 34.34
N ARG A 320 31.56 -6.48 34.03
CA ARG A 320 32.20 -6.42 32.72
C ARG A 320 33.56 -7.09 32.79
N THR A 321 33.71 -8.19 32.04
CA THR A 321 35.01 -8.85 31.86
C THR A 321 35.79 -8.16 30.75
N ASN A 322 36.98 -7.65 31.06
CA ASN A 322 37.86 -7.09 30.04
C ASN A 322 38.43 -8.22 29.17
N LYS A 323 38.05 -8.25 27.87
CA LYS A 323 38.49 -9.28 26.91
C LYS A 323 40.01 -9.42 26.76
N LYS A 324 40.80 -8.40 27.12
CA LYS A 324 42.27 -8.41 27.00
C LYS A 324 42.99 -8.81 28.29
N THR A 325 42.40 -8.56 29.46
CA THR A 325 43.07 -8.77 30.76
C THR A 325 42.37 -9.79 31.65
N GLY A 326 41.18 -10.28 31.26
CA GLY A 326 40.37 -11.21 32.05
C GLY A 326 39.81 -10.63 33.35
N LYS A 327 40.14 -9.37 33.68
CA LYS A 327 39.72 -8.73 34.93
C LYS A 327 38.26 -8.33 34.87
N GLU A 328 37.48 -8.78 35.84
CA GLU A 328 36.09 -8.37 36.05
C GLU A 328 36.05 -7.05 36.82
N THR A 329 35.34 -6.08 36.26
CA THR A 329 35.03 -4.81 36.95
C THR A 329 33.54 -4.66 37.04
N GLU A 330 33.05 -4.28 38.21
CA GLU A 330 31.64 -3.93 38.39
C GLU A 330 31.38 -2.55 37.78
N ILE A 331 30.38 -2.49 36.90
CA ILE A 331 29.95 -1.26 36.24
C ILE A 331 28.46 -1.07 36.47
N VAL A 332 27.99 0.16 36.37
CA VAL A 332 26.55 0.44 36.28
C VAL A 332 26.01 -0.26 35.05
N ASN A 333 24.93 -1.01 35.20
CA ASN A 333 24.32 -1.76 34.12
C ASN A 333 23.68 -0.78 33.12
N PRO A 334 24.09 -0.79 31.83
CA PRO A 334 23.46 0.05 30.82
C PRO A 334 21.95 -0.21 30.70
N ALA A 335 21.52 -1.46 30.91
CA ALA A 335 20.10 -1.83 30.87
C ALA A 335 19.32 -1.17 32.02
N TRP A 336 19.94 -1.01 33.20
CA TRP A 336 19.37 -0.25 34.31
C TRP A 336 19.20 1.24 33.97
N THR A 337 20.22 1.86 33.37
CA THR A 337 20.12 3.27 32.97
C THR A 337 19.03 3.52 31.92
N THR A 338 18.73 2.51 31.11
CA THR A 338 17.70 2.59 30.06
C THR A 338 16.29 2.65 30.64
N ASN A 339 16.07 2.18 31.88
CA ASN A 339 14.78 2.35 32.58
C ASN A 339 14.41 3.85 32.66
N GLY A 340 15.38 4.73 32.94
CA GLY A 340 15.15 6.17 32.96
C GLY A 340 14.69 6.74 31.61
N ASN A 341 15.22 6.21 30.51
CA ASN A 341 14.81 6.62 29.15
C ASN A 341 13.37 6.19 28.83
N ILE A 342 12.94 5.02 29.30
CA ILE A 342 11.56 4.55 29.15
C ILE A 342 10.62 5.46 29.96
N LEU A 343 10.96 5.75 31.22
CA LEU A 343 10.16 6.65 32.05
C LEU A 343 10.02 8.04 31.41
N ALA A 344 11.12 8.63 30.96
CA ALA A 344 11.10 9.93 30.29
C ALA A 344 10.26 9.93 29.01
N ALA A 345 10.15 8.79 28.31
CA ALA A 345 9.31 8.67 27.12
C ALA A 345 7.81 8.69 27.45
N VAL A 346 7.39 8.19 28.62
CA VAL A 346 5.96 7.99 28.98
C VAL A 346 5.46 8.86 30.13
N GLU A 347 6.29 9.71 30.73
CA GLU A 347 5.95 10.53 31.90
C GLU A 347 4.63 11.30 31.74
N LYS A 348 4.41 11.95 30.60
CA LYS A 348 3.18 12.70 30.30
C LYS A 348 1.95 11.78 30.27
N GLN A 349 2.11 10.57 29.76
CA GLN A 349 1.05 9.59 29.57
C GLN A 349 0.71 8.84 30.85
N LEU A 350 1.68 8.67 31.76
CA LEU A 350 1.42 8.20 33.12
C LEU A 350 0.51 9.17 33.87
N VAL A 351 0.76 10.48 33.76
CA VAL A 351 -0.12 11.51 34.36
C VAL A 351 -1.51 11.49 33.73
N ALA A 352 -1.59 11.32 32.40
CA ALA A 352 -2.87 11.21 31.69
C ALA A 352 -3.58 9.85 31.89
N LYS A 353 -2.95 8.89 32.57
CA LYS A 353 -3.41 7.50 32.77
C LYS A 353 -3.72 6.73 31.48
N THR A 354 -3.10 7.12 30.37
CA THR A 354 -3.25 6.44 29.08
C THR A 354 -2.27 5.28 28.92
N VAL A 355 -1.19 5.26 29.71
CA VAL A 355 -0.16 4.22 29.67
C VAL A 355 0.00 3.56 31.03
N ARG A 356 0.17 2.23 31.05
CA ARG A 356 0.57 1.48 32.24
C ARG A 356 2.00 0.97 32.09
N LEU A 357 2.89 1.36 33.01
CA LEU A 357 4.30 0.98 32.99
C LEU A 357 4.59 -0.06 34.08
N VAL A 358 4.89 -1.29 33.66
CA VAL A 358 5.10 -2.44 34.55
C VAL A 358 6.50 -2.99 34.35
N ALA A 359 7.17 -3.32 35.46
CA ALA A 359 8.46 -3.99 35.43
C ALA A 359 8.42 -5.36 36.12
N SER A 360 8.99 -6.37 35.47
CA SER A 360 9.27 -7.69 36.04
C SER A 360 10.48 -7.63 36.95
N ARG A 361 10.40 -8.28 38.11
CA ARG A 361 11.48 -8.34 39.11
C ARG A 361 12.72 -9.04 38.53
N ILE A 362 13.81 -8.29 38.39
CA ILE A 362 15.08 -8.71 37.78
C ILE A 362 14.93 -9.04 36.30
N HIS A 363 14.24 -10.12 35.96
CA HIS A 363 13.83 -10.48 34.60
C HIS A 363 12.59 -11.37 34.63
N PHE A 364 11.84 -11.45 33.53
CA PHE A 364 10.57 -12.19 33.45
C PHE A 364 10.68 -13.65 33.91
N GLU A 365 11.77 -14.35 33.58
CA GLU A 365 11.96 -15.73 34.01
C GLU A 365 12.11 -15.86 35.54
N ALA A 366 12.88 -14.97 36.18
CA ALA A 366 13.06 -14.98 37.63
C ALA A 366 11.79 -14.52 38.37
N ALA A 367 10.96 -13.69 37.73
CA ALA A 367 9.71 -13.23 38.30
C ALA A 367 8.65 -14.35 38.34
N PHE A 368 8.56 -15.19 37.31
CA PHE A 368 7.40 -16.09 37.13
C PHE A 368 7.73 -17.60 36.98
N PHE A 369 9.00 -17.99 36.85
CA PHE A 369 9.38 -19.39 36.56
C PHE A 369 10.31 -20.02 37.61
N ASP A 370 10.58 -19.33 38.73
CA ASP A 370 11.41 -19.73 39.91
C ASP A 370 12.84 -20.21 39.63
N THR A 371 13.21 -20.41 38.37
CA THR A 371 14.47 -21.00 37.91
C THR A 371 14.89 -20.33 36.61
N GLU A 372 16.20 -20.21 36.37
CA GLU A 372 16.69 -19.83 35.04
C GLU A 372 16.25 -20.92 34.04
N LEU A 373 15.42 -20.53 33.08
CA LEU A 373 14.99 -21.43 32.02
C LEU A 373 16.22 -21.92 31.25
N THR A 374 16.46 -23.23 31.27
CA THR A 374 17.55 -23.86 30.52
C THR A 374 17.13 -24.14 29.08
N GLY A 375 17.97 -23.76 28.12
CA GLY A 375 17.70 -23.88 26.68
C GLY A 375 17.16 -22.59 26.04
N GLU A 376 16.41 -22.72 24.94
CA GLU A 376 15.79 -21.58 24.28
C GLU A 376 14.60 -21.07 25.11
N LYS A 377 14.81 -19.91 25.77
CA LYS A 377 13.89 -19.29 26.72
C LYS A 377 12.42 -19.24 26.26
N PRO A 378 12.09 -18.88 25.00
CA PRO A 378 10.68 -18.80 24.57
C PRO A 378 9.95 -20.16 24.62
N TYR A 379 10.60 -21.24 24.15
CA TYR A 379 10.01 -22.58 24.18
C TYR A 379 9.94 -23.15 25.58
N ALA A 380 10.96 -22.87 26.40
CA ALA A 380 10.98 -23.28 27.79
C ALA A 380 9.86 -22.63 28.61
N ALA A 381 9.58 -21.33 28.37
CA ALA A 381 8.48 -20.62 28.99
C ALA A 381 7.13 -21.25 28.65
N VAL A 382 6.86 -21.50 27.36
CA VAL A 382 5.61 -22.15 26.91
C VAL A 382 5.44 -23.54 27.53
N ARG A 383 6.50 -24.37 27.53
CA ARG A 383 6.44 -25.72 28.13
C ARG A 383 6.18 -25.67 29.63
N SER A 384 6.78 -24.71 30.33
CA SER A 384 6.57 -24.54 31.77
C SER A 384 5.12 -24.13 32.08
N LEU A 385 4.54 -23.22 31.30
CA LEU A 385 3.13 -22.82 31.44
C LEU A 385 2.15 -23.95 31.11
N GLN A 386 2.50 -24.85 30.19
CA GLN A 386 1.69 -26.04 29.89
C GLN A 386 1.77 -27.10 31.00
N GLY A 387 2.90 -27.20 31.70
CA GLY A 387 3.12 -28.17 32.77
C GLY A 387 2.60 -27.73 34.15
N ASP A 388 2.45 -26.42 34.38
CA ASP A 388 2.12 -25.84 35.68
C ASP A 388 0.94 -24.85 35.56
N LEU A 389 -0.22 -25.27 36.09
CA LEU A 389 -1.46 -24.48 36.04
C LEU A 389 -1.41 -23.24 36.95
N ASP A 390 -0.67 -23.28 38.05
CA ASP A 390 -0.57 -22.16 38.98
C ASP A 390 0.28 -21.05 38.38
N ARG A 391 1.44 -21.39 37.79
CA ARG A 391 2.25 -20.42 37.03
C ARG A 391 1.47 -19.80 35.88
N LYS A 392 0.73 -20.62 35.15
CA LYS A 392 -0.13 -20.15 34.06
C LYS A 392 -1.20 -19.19 34.54
N LYS A 393 -1.81 -19.45 35.71
CA LYS A 393 -2.77 -18.54 36.32
C LYS A 393 -2.12 -17.20 36.68
N THR A 394 -0.95 -17.20 37.29
CA THR A 394 -0.20 -15.97 37.63
C THR A 394 0.13 -15.14 36.39
N VAL A 395 0.64 -15.76 35.31
CA VAL A 395 0.95 -15.04 34.05
C VAL A 395 -0.34 -14.57 33.34
N THR A 396 -1.45 -15.29 33.48
CA THR A 396 -2.77 -14.85 32.98
C THR A 396 -3.28 -13.63 33.76
N GLU A 397 -3.07 -13.59 35.08
CA GLU A 397 -3.41 -12.43 35.91
C GLU A 397 -2.56 -11.21 35.54
N LEU A 398 -1.25 -11.41 35.30
CA LEU A 398 -0.38 -10.37 34.74
C LEU A 398 -0.94 -9.84 33.42
N PHE A 399 -1.27 -10.73 32.49
CA PHE A 399 -1.77 -10.34 31.18
C PHE A 399 -3.09 -9.56 31.29
N LYS A 400 -4.02 -10.00 32.16
CA LYS A 400 -5.25 -9.24 32.46
C LYS A 400 -4.96 -7.86 33.04
N ALA A 401 -3.99 -7.74 33.94
CA ALA A 401 -3.59 -6.46 34.51
C ALA A 401 -2.94 -5.52 33.48
N LEU A 402 -2.22 -6.04 32.50
CA LEU A 402 -1.72 -5.23 31.39
C LEU A 402 -2.84 -4.73 30.46
N VAL A 403 -4.00 -5.37 30.48
CA VAL A 403 -5.15 -5.03 29.64
C VAL A 403 -6.12 -4.07 30.32
N ASP A 404 -6.38 -4.30 31.61
CA ASP A 404 -7.17 -3.41 32.46
C ASP A 404 -6.27 -2.73 33.48
N HIS A 405 -6.04 -1.43 33.27
CA HIS A 405 -5.14 -0.64 34.12
C HIS A 405 -5.61 -0.53 35.58
N ASN A 406 -6.85 -0.89 35.90
CA ASN A 406 -7.36 -0.89 37.27
C ASN A 406 -7.15 -2.23 37.99
N SER A 407 -6.82 -3.29 37.26
CA SER A 407 -6.60 -4.61 37.83
C SER A 407 -5.28 -4.67 38.61
N LYS A 408 -5.26 -5.47 39.69
CA LYS A 408 -4.06 -5.67 40.53
C LYS A 408 -3.01 -6.50 39.79
N LEU A 409 -1.74 -6.16 39.98
CA LEU A 409 -0.62 -6.92 39.46
C LEU A 409 -0.30 -8.11 40.38
N PRO A 410 0.15 -9.25 39.81
CA PRO A 410 0.62 -10.39 40.59
C PRO A 410 1.99 -10.14 41.23
N ASP A 411 2.33 -10.97 42.22
CA ASP A 411 3.64 -10.95 42.86
C ASP A 411 4.77 -11.21 41.84
N GLY A 412 5.86 -10.44 41.94
CA GLY A 412 7.00 -10.53 41.01
C GLY A 412 7.04 -9.44 39.95
N CYS A 413 6.05 -8.54 39.88
CA CYS A 413 6.11 -7.33 39.07
C CYS A 413 5.56 -6.11 39.83
N ILE A 414 5.92 -4.91 39.39
CA ILE A 414 5.46 -3.65 39.98
C ILE A 414 5.07 -2.65 38.89
N GLU A 415 4.02 -1.87 39.16
CA GLU A 415 3.73 -0.65 38.42
C GLU A 415 4.55 0.48 39.03
N TRP A 416 5.31 1.20 38.20
CA TRP A 416 6.26 2.19 38.68
C TRP A 416 6.18 3.50 37.91
N SER A 417 6.49 4.57 38.63
CA SER A 417 6.51 5.95 38.16
C SER A 417 7.81 6.68 38.54
N THR A 418 8.61 6.09 39.42
CA THR A 418 9.91 6.63 39.83
C THR A 418 10.99 5.55 39.87
N LEU A 419 12.24 5.91 39.59
CA LEU A 419 13.36 4.94 39.65
C LEU A 419 13.57 4.36 41.05
N ALA A 420 13.23 5.11 42.11
CA ALA A 420 13.33 4.64 43.49
C ALA A 420 12.40 3.45 43.79
N GLU A 421 11.27 3.32 43.09
CA GLU A 421 10.37 2.16 43.22
C GLU A 421 11.00 0.89 42.62
N LEU A 422 11.75 1.04 41.51
CA LEU A 422 12.51 -0.06 40.92
C LEU A 422 13.66 -0.50 41.82
N GLU A 423 14.39 0.46 42.43
CA GLU A 423 15.49 0.16 43.37
C GLU A 423 14.98 -0.67 44.54
N LYS A 424 13.87 -0.26 45.16
CA LYS A 424 13.23 -1.02 46.25
C LYS A 424 12.85 -2.44 45.83
N LEU A 425 12.31 -2.63 44.62
CA LEU A 425 11.92 -3.95 44.14
C LEU A 425 13.12 -4.91 44.03
N VAL A 426 14.29 -4.39 43.63
CA VAL A 426 15.52 -5.19 43.52
C VAL A 426 16.17 -5.40 44.90
N GLU A 427 16.13 -4.41 45.79
CA GLU A 427 16.69 -4.49 47.15
C GLU A 427 15.97 -5.48 48.06
N THR A 428 14.68 -5.75 47.82
CA THR A 428 13.90 -6.72 48.60
C THR A 428 14.40 -8.18 48.45
N VAL A 429 15.42 -8.41 47.62
CA VAL A 429 16.05 -9.72 47.34
C VAL A 429 17.46 -9.83 47.96
N GLY A 430 17.96 -8.75 48.60
CA GLY A 430 19.29 -8.68 49.23
C GLY A 430 19.41 -9.46 50.54
#